data_AF-A0A932Y3F1-F1
#
_entry.id   AF-A0A932Y3F1-F1
#
_cell.length_a   1.000
_cell.length_b   1.000
_cell.length_c   1.000
_cell.angle_alpha   90.00
_cell.angle_beta   90.00
_cell.angle_gamma   90.00
#
_symmetry.space_group_name_H-M   'P 1'
#
loop_
_entity.id
_entity.type
_entity.pdbx_description
1 polymer ?
#
loop_
_entity_poly.entity_id
_entity_poly.type
_entity_poly.pdbx_seq_one_letter_code
_entity_poly.pdbx_strand_id
1 'polypeptide(L)'
;MQDLWIKDHVIHKIGKNLKQTLDRQKTTYTCIDATGCWVLPGFIQTHVHLCQTLFRNQAEDLELLDWLQKKIWPFEAKLTPASLFLSACLGIAELLKSATTTILDMGTLHHTDELFQSAKISGIRYFGGKAMMDRGESFPL
;
A
#
# COMPACT_ATOMS: atom_id res chain seq x y z
N MET A 1 14.56 22.48 16.83
CA MET A 1 13.47 21.82 16.08
C MET A 1 13.12 22.64 14.85
N GLN A 2 12.66 21.97 13.79
CA GLN A 2 12.12 22.59 12.58
C GLN A 2 10.63 22.24 12.50
N ASP A 3 9.85 23.13 11.92
CA ASP A 3 8.45 22.96 11.59
C ASP A 3 8.32 22.62 10.09
N LEU A 4 7.24 21.92 9.74
CA LEU A 4 6.91 21.56 8.37
C LEU A 4 5.50 22.07 8.04
N TRP A 5 5.41 22.95 7.04
CA TRP A 5 4.14 23.49 6.57
C TRP A 5 3.73 22.81 5.27
N ILE A 6 2.58 22.13 5.30
CA ILE A 6 1.95 21.50 4.14
C ILE A 6 0.78 22.38 3.69
N LYS A 7 0.69 22.62 2.38
CA LYS A 7 -0.43 23.31 1.73
C LYS A 7 -0.79 22.56 0.45
N ASP A 8 -2.08 22.33 0.23
CA ASP A 8 -2.59 21.64 -0.97
C ASP A 8 -1.87 20.30 -1.26
N HIS A 9 -1.64 19.52 -0.19
CA HIS A 9 -0.92 18.24 -0.20
C HIS A 9 0.57 18.30 -0.61
N VAL A 10 1.17 19.49 -0.63
CA VAL A 10 2.58 19.70 -0.96
C VAL A 10 3.31 20.31 0.24
N ILE A 11 4.56 19.87 0.47
CA ILE A 11 5.44 20.52 1.45
C ILE A 11 5.75 21.93 0.91
N HIS A 12 5.16 22.94 1.53
CA HIS A 12 5.29 24.33 1.10
C HIS A 12 6.57 24.96 1.69
N LYS A 13 6.88 24.65 2.95
CA LYS A 13 8.05 25.19 3.63
C LYS A 13 8.52 24.28 4.77
N ILE A 14 9.84 24.23 4.96
CA ILE A 14 10.49 23.64 6.13
C ILE A 14 11.33 24.75 6.78
N GLY A 15 11.21 24.93 8.10
CA GLY A 15 11.95 25.99 8.80
C GLY A 15 11.51 26.17 10.24
N LYS A 16 12.09 27.13 10.95
CA LYS A 16 11.73 27.41 12.35
C LYS A 16 10.62 28.45 12.45
N ASN A 17 9.81 28.37 13.50
CA ASN A 17 8.80 29.37 13.85
C ASN A 17 7.77 29.63 12.74
N LEU A 18 7.39 28.57 12.02
CA LEU A 18 6.39 28.67 10.94
C LEU A 18 5.01 28.97 11.51
N LYS A 19 4.70 28.44 12.69
CA LYS A 19 3.43 28.72 13.38
C LYS A 19 3.21 30.23 13.58
N GLN A 20 4.20 30.94 14.11
CA GLN A 20 4.12 32.39 14.34
C GLN A 20 3.98 33.18 13.03
N THR A 21 4.58 32.67 11.96
CA THR A 21 4.45 33.26 10.61
C THR A 21 3.00 33.16 10.13
N LEU A 22 2.40 31.96 10.24
CA LEU A 22 1.01 31.71 9.85
C LEU A 22 0.01 32.50 10.70
N ASP A 23 0.26 32.61 12.00
CA ASP A 23 -0.56 33.39 12.94
C ASP A 23 -0.58 34.89 12.54
N ARG A 24 0.59 35.47 12.21
CA ARG A 24 0.70 36.86 11.72
C ARG A 24 -0.02 37.08 10.40
N GLN A 25 -0.01 36.07 9.53
CA GLN A 25 -0.71 36.08 8.24
C GLN A 25 -2.21 35.79 8.38
N LYS A 26 -2.71 35.52 9.60
CA LYS A 26 -4.10 35.11 9.87
C LYS A 26 -4.53 33.92 9.00
N THR A 27 -3.61 33.00 8.73
CA THR A 27 -3.88 31.79 7.96
C THR A 27 -4.55 30.76 8.86
N THR A 28 -5.62 30.11 8.41
CA THR A 28 -6.23 28.97 9.12
C THR A 28 -5.43 27.70 8.83
N TYR A 29 -5.11 26.92 9.86
CA TYR A 29 -4.35 25.68 9.73
C TYR A 29 -4.72 24.68 10.84
N THR A 30 -4.41 23.41 10.60
CA THR A 30 -4.37 22.37 11.63
C THR A 30 -2.92 22.18 12.08
N CYS A 31 -2.69 22.12 13.38
CA CYS A 31 -1.37 21.90 13.96
C CYS A 31 -1.26 20.47 14.49
N ILE A 32 -0.21 19.75 14.10
CA ILE A 32 0.17 18.47 14.68
C ILE A 32 1.46 18.71 15.47
N ASP A 33 1.42 18.53 16.78
CA ASP A 33 2.61 18.63 17.63
C ASP A 33 3.39 17.31 17.56
N ALA A 34 4.56 17.35 16.94
CA ALA A 34 5.48 16.23 16.81
C ALA A 34 6.70 16.37 17.74
N THR A 35 6.59 17.15 18.82
CA THR A 35 7.68 17.31 19.80
C THR A 35 8.08 15.95 20.39
N GLY A 36 9.38 15.65 20.35
CA GLY A 36 9.91 14.35 20.80
C GLY A 36 9.78 13.22 19.77
N CYS A 37 9.18 13.48 18.61
CA CYS A 37 9.05 12.52 17.51
C CYS A 37 10.01 12.85 16.36
N TRP A 38 10.33 11.82 15.57
CA TRP A 38 10.95 12.00 14.26
C TRP A 38 9.86 12.04 13.18
N VAL A 39 9.97 12.98 12.26
CA VAL A 39 9.13 13.03 11.05
C VAL A 39 9.98 12.59 9.87
N LEU A 40 9.58 11.50 9.23
CA LEU A 40 10.28 10.89 8.10
C LEU A 40 9.37 10.88 6.86
N PRO A 41 9.95 10.83 5.65
CA PRO A 41 9.18 10.44 4.46
C PRO A 41 8.55 9.08 4.68
N GLY A 42 7.33 8.89 4.17
CA GLY A 42 6.71 7.57 4.16
C GLY A 42 7.50 6.60 3.28
N PHE A 43 7.54 5.33 3.68
CA PHE A 43 8.28 4.31 2.92
C PHE A 43 7.58 3.97 1.60
N ILE A 44 8.39 3.56 0.63
CA ILE A 44 7.96 3.14 -0.70
C ILE A 44 8.21 1.65 -0.83
N GLN A 45 7.14 0.86 -0.93
CA GLN A 45 7.22 -0.57 -1.22
C GLN A 45 7.20 -0.76 -2.73
N THR A 46 8.37 -1.05 -3.31
CA THR A 46 8.55 -1.11 -4.76
C THR A 46 8.06 -2.41 -5.39
N HIS A 47 7.65 -3.40 -4.59
CA HIS A 47 7.11 -4.64 -5.10
C HIS A 47 6.30 -5.35 -4.01
N VAL A 48 5.01 -5.60 -4.25
CA VAL A 48 4.14 -6.36 -3.34
C VAL A 48 3.10 -7.13 -4.13
N HIS A 49 2.62 -8.24 -3.56
CA HIS A 49 1.49 -9.00 -4.08
C HIS A 49 0.34 -8.96 -3.06
N LEU A 50 -0.55 -7.97 -3.19
CA LEU A 50 -1.66 -7.82 -2.23
C LEU A 50 -2.66 -8.98 -2.30
N CYS A 51 -2.83 -9.61 -3.47
CA CYS A 51 -3.68 -10.78 -3.66
C CYS A 51 -3.26 -11.96 -2.77
N GLN A 52 -1.98 -12.07 -2.41
CA GLN A 52 -1.41 -13.18 -1.67
C GLN A 52 -1.41 -12.98 -0.14
N THR A 53 -1.90 -11.84 0.35
CA THR A 53 -1.88 -11.48 1.79
C THR A 53 -2.53 -12.54 2.68
N LEU A 54 -3.67 -13.10 2.27
CA LEU A 54 -4.40 -14.13 3.03
C LEU A 54 -3.71 -15.50 3.07
N PHE A 55 -2.69 -15.73 2.25
CA PHE A 55 -2.02 -17.04 2.14
C PHE A 55 -0.79 -17.17 3.02
N ARG A 56 -0.39 -16.10 3.71
CA ARG A 56 0.81 -16.11 4.58
C ARG A 56 0.70 -17.23 5.61
N ASN A 57 1.79 -17.98 5.79
CA ASN A 57 1.87 -19.16 6.65
C ASN A 57 1.11 -20.41 6.15
N GLN A 58 0.65 -20.45 4.89
CA GLN A 58 -0.05 -21.62 4.30
C GLN A 58 0.78 -22.37 3.25
N ALA A 59 1.96 -21.85 2.89
CA ALA A 59 2.80 -22.34 1.80
C ALA A 59 4.28 -22.15 2.12
N GLU A 60 4.71 -22.62 3.30
CA GLU A 60 6.11 -22.54 3.72
C GLU A 60 6.93 -23.74 3.21
N ASP A 61 8.26 -23.63 3.26
CA ASP A 61 9.22 -24.72 3.00
C ASP A 61 9.13 -25.38 1.60
N LEU A 62 8.92 -24.56 0.56
CA LEU A 62 8.91 -25.01 -0.84
C LEU A 62 9.86 -24.18 -1.70
N GLU A 63 10.49 -24.83 -2.68
CA GLU A 63 11.19 -24.14 -3.76
C GLU A 63 10.22 -23.27 -4.57
N LEU A 64 10.70 -22.17 -5.15
CA LEU A 64 9.84 -21.16 -5.80
C LEU A 64 8.82 -21.73 -6.79
N LEU A 65 9.24 -22.65 -7.67
CA LEU A 65 8.33 -23.22 -8.68
C LEU A 65 7.28 -24.14 -8.04
N ASP A 66 7.67 -24.92 -7.04
CA ASP A 66 6.76 -25.77 -6.29
C ASP A 66 5.79 -24.93 -5.45
N TRP A 67 6.27 -23.86 -4.84
CA TRP A 67 5.49 -22.88 -4.11
C TRP A 67 4.42 -22.24 -5.02
N LEU A 68 4.82 -21.77 -6.21
CA LEU A 68 3.90 -21.21 -7.19
C LEU A 68 2.85 -22.22 -7.65
N GLN A 69 3.29 -23.37 -8.16
CA GLN A 69 2.42 -24.34 -8.83
C GLN A 69 1.53 -25.11 -7.87
N LYS A 70 2.07 -25.54 -6.74
CA LYS A 70 1.36 -26.44 -5.81
C LYS A 70 0.53 -25.66 -4.79
N LYS A 71 0.81 -24.38 -4.57
CA LYS A 71 0.15 -23.55 -3.54
C LYS A 71 -0.43 -22.27 -4.07
N ILE A 72 0.40 -21.34 -4.53
CA ILE A 72 -0.02 -19.96 -4.78
C ILE A 72 -1.01 -19.85 -5.94
N TRP A 73 -0.73 -20.44 -7.10
CA TRP A 73 -1.66 -20.41 -8.22
C TRP A 73 -3.00 -21.08 -7.87
N PRO A 74 -3.05 -22.28 -7.25
CA PRO A 74 -4.30 -22.85 -6.75
C PRO A 74 -5.05 -21.98 -5.74
N PHE A 75 -4.36 -21.18 -4.93
CA PHE A 75 -4.98 -20.26 -3.99
C PHE A 75 -5.53 -19.01 -4.67
N GLU A 76 -4.75 -18.40 -5.57
CA GLU A 76 -5.18 -17.24 -6.35
C GLU A 76 -6.40 -17.57 -7.23
N ALA A 77 -6.44 -18.76 -7.85
CA ALA A 77 -7.58 -19.22 -8.66
C ALA A 77 -8.89 -19.30 -7.86
N LYS A 78 -8.81 -19.44 -6.54
CA LYS A 78 -9.97 -19.55 -5.65
C LYS A 78 -10.40 -18.21 -5.04
N LEU A 79 -9.68 -17.12 -5.32
CA LEU A 79 -10.05 -15.80 -4.83
C LEU A 79 -11.35 -15.34 -5.50
N THR A 80 -12.40 -15.25 -4.70
CA THR A 80 -13.59 -14.47 -5.04
C THR A 80 -13.28 -12.97 -4.99
N PRO A 81 -14.11 -12.11 -5.62
CA PRO A 81 -13.98 -10.66 -5.49
C PRO A 81 -13.93 -10.20 -4.02
N ALA A 82 -14.81 -10.74 -3.18
CA ALA A 82 -14.88 -10.40 -1.76
C ALA A 82 -13.60 -10.80 -1.01
N SER A 83 -13.06 -11.99 -1.25
CA SER A 83 -11.81 -12.42 -0.61
C SER A 83 -10.61 -11.63 -1.11
N LEU A 84 -10.56 -11.27 -2.40
CA LEU A 84 -9.47 -10.46 -2.94
C LEU A 84 -9.48 -9.04 -2.35
N PHE A 85 -10.66 -8.42 -2.27
CA PHE A 85 -10.86 -7.13 -1.63
C PHE A 85 -10.36 -7.14 -0.18
N LEU A 86 -10.75 -8.16 0.60
CA LEU A 86 -10.31 -8.31 1.98
C LEU A 86 -8.81 -8.59 2.10
N SER A 87 -8.23 -9.40 1.20
CA SER A 87 -6.80 -9.65 1.11
C SER A 87 -6.01 -8.35 0.97
N ALA A 88 -6.44 -7.50 0.03
CA ALA A 88 -5.81 -6.21 -0.21
C ALA A 88 -6.03 -5.21 0.92
N CYS A 89 -7.24 -5.13 1.50
CA CYS A 89 -7.51 -4.27 2.66
C CYS A 89 -6.60 -4.61 3.84
N LEU A 90 -6.41 -5.90 4.13
CA LEU A 90 -5.53 -6.35 5.20
C LEU A 90 -4.07 -5.95 4.90
N GLY A 91 -3.57 -6.24 3.70
CA GLY A 91 -2.20 -5.92 3.32
C GLY A 91 -1.92 -4.42 3.35
N ILE A 92 -2.85 -3.60 2.84
CA ILE A 92 -2.74 -2.15 2.87
C ILE A 92 -2.77 -1.61 4.31
N ALA A 93 -3.63 -2.15 5.18
CA ALA A 93 -3.69 -1.72 6.57
C ALA A 93 -2.35 -1.95 7.30
N GLU A 94 -1.72 -3.10 7.07
CA GLU A 94 -0.40 -3.43 7.63
C GLU A 94 0.71 -2.52 7.06
N LEU A 95 0.67 -2.23 5.76
CA LEU A 95 1.61 -1.32 5.10
C LEU A 95 1.50 0.10 5.67
N LEU A 96 0.29 0.64 5.84
CA LEU A 96 0.07 1.95 6.45
C LEU A 96 0.52 1.97 7.92
N LYS A 97 0.25 0.90 8.68
CA LYS A 97 0.69 0.76 10.08
C LYS A 97 2.21 0.68 10.22
N SER A 98 2.91 0.21 9.18
CA SER A 98 4.38 0.17 9.09
C SER A 98 4.99 1.36 8.35
N ALA A 99 4.24 2.47 8.23
CA ALA A 99 4.66 3.72 7.60
C ALA A 99 4.93 3.67 6.09
N THR A 100 4.52 2.61 5.40
CA THR A 100 4.52 2.57 3.93
C THR A 100 3.35 3.41 3.41
N THR A 101 3.64 4.40 2.58
CA THR A 101 2.63 5.30 2.01
C THR A 101 2.47 5.15 0.50
N THR A 102 3.44 4.49 -0.15
CA THR A 102 3.42 4.24 -1.60
C THR A 102 3.76 2.79 -1.91
N ILE A 103 3.02 2.18 -2.83
CA ILE A 103 3.24 0.78 -3.21
C ILE A 103 3.22 0.58 -4.72
N LEU A 104 3.95 -0.44 -5.19
CA LEU A 104 3.78 -1.04 -6.52
C LEU A 104 3.28 -2.49 -6.36
N ASP A 105 1.98 -2.69 -6.59
CA ASP A 105 1.31 -3.99 -6.51
C ASP A 105 1.34 -4.73 -7.85
N MET A 106 1.63 -6.03 -7.79
CA MET A 106 1.73 -6.91 -8.96
C MET A 106 0.38 -7.44 -9.45
N GLY A 107 -0.68 -7.26 -8.65
CA GLY A 107 -2.03 -7.64 -9.00
C GLY A 107 -2.25 -9.14 -9.13
N THR A 108 -3.30 -9.52 -9.85
CA THR A 108 -3.67 -10.92 -10.14
C THR A 108 -4.40 -10.99 -11.49
N LEU A 109 -4.66 -12.19 -11.99
CA LEU A 109 -5.32 -12.44 -13.28
C LEU A 109 -6.80 -12.02 -13.27
N HIS A 110 -7.49 -12.22 -12.14
CA HIS A 110 -8.94 -12.04 -12.02
C HIS A 110 -9.27 -11.00 -10.96
N HIS A 111 -10.39 -10.29 -11.14
CA HIS A 111 -10.94 -9.36 -10.14
C HIS A 111 -10.00 -8.21 -9.72
N THR A 112 -9.04 -7.81 -10.57
CA THR A 112 -8.07 -6.73 -10.26
C THR A 112 -8.73 -5.43 -9.81
N ASP A 113 -9.96 -5.13 -10.23
CA ASP A 113 -10.71 -3.96 -9.80
C ASP A 113 -10.90 -3.89 -8.27
N GLU A 114 -10.95 -5.03 -7.58
CA GLU A 114 -11.05 -5.08 -6.13
C GLU A 114 -9.78 -4.55 -5.44
N LEU A 115 -8.61 -4.74 -6.07
CA LEU A 115 -7.35 -4.16 -5.61
C LEU A 115 -7.40 -2.63 -5.73
N PHE A 116 -7.86 -2.11 -6.88
CA PHE A 116 -8.01 -0.67 -7.08
C PHE A 116 -9.03 -0.05 -6.12
N GLN A 117 -10.15 -0.73 -5.89
CA GLN A 117 -11.18 -0.26 -4.96
C GLN A 117 -10.66 -0.23 -3.52
N SER A 118 -9.94 -1.28 -3.08
CA SER A 118 -9.31 -1.30 -1.75
C SER A 118 -8.30 -0.16 -1.58
N ALA A 119 -7.44 0.07 -2.58
CA ALA A 119 -6.48 1.17 -2.60
C ALA A 119 -7.16 2.54 -2.51
N LYS A 120 -8.21 2.75 -3.31
CA LYS A 120 -8.99 4.00 -3.32
C LYS A 120 -9.59 4.32 -1.95
N ILE A 121 -10.19 3.34 -1.27
CA ILE A 121 -10.78 3.55 0.06
C ILE A 121 -9.71 3.81 1.11
N SER A 122 -8.56 3.13 1.03
CA SER A 122 -7.48 3.27 2.01
C SER A 122 -6.75 4.62 1.95
N GLY A 123 -6.76 5.28 0.79
CA GLY A 123 -5.98 6.49 0.53
C GLY A 123 -4.47 6.26 0.34
N ILE A 124 -3.99 5.02 0.24
CA ILE A 124 -2.59 4.73 -0.08
C ILE A 124 -2.23 5.20 -1.48
N ARG A 125 -0.98 5.68 -1.69
CA ARG A 125 -0.50 5.97 -3.04
C ARG A 125 -0.21 4.66 -3.76
N TYR A 126 -1.05 4.31 -4.71
CA TYR A 126 -1.04 3.00 -5.35
C TYR A 126 -0.57 3.08 -6.80
N PHE A 127 0.38 2.22 -7.15
CA PHE A 127 0.71 1.84 -8.51
C PHE A 127 0.48 0.34 -8.64
N GLY A 128 -0.03 -0.12 -9.76
CA GLY A 128 -0.22 -1.53 -10.00
C GLY A 128 -1.03 -1.78 -11.26
N GLY A 129 -1.12 -3.05 -11.63
CA GLY A 129 -1.84 -3.47 -12.82
C GLY A 129 -2.30 -4.90 -12.72
N LYS A 130 -3.11 -5.31 -13.69
CA LYS A 130 -3.51 -6.70 -13.85
C LYS A 130 -2.28 -7.53 -14.24
N ALA A 131 -2.07 -8.65 -13.56
CA ALA A 131 -1.09 -9.63 -13.99
C ALA A 131 -1.55 -10.25 -15.33
N MET A 132 -0.62 -10.48 -16.26
CA MET A 132 -0.92 -11.02 -17.58
C MET A 132 -0.13 -12.30 -17.79
N MET A 133 -0.83 -13.43 -17.93
CA MET A 133 -0.24 -14.76 -18.15
C MET A 133 -1.06 -15.48 -19.22
N ASP A 134 -0.45 -15.78 -20.37
CA ASP A 134 -1.12 -16.35 -21.55
C ASP A 134 -0.43 -17.62 -22.11
N ARG A 135 0.67 -18.09 -21.49
CA ARG A 135 1.47 -19.25 -21.95
C ARG A 135 1.95 -20.20 -20.84
N GLY A 136 1.34 -21.37 -20.70
CA GLY A 136 1.70 -22.37 -19.67
C GLY A 136 0.51 -23.26 -19.33
N GLU A 137 0.76 -24.43 -18.74
CA GLU A 137 -0.29 -25.43 -18.46
C GLU A 137 -0.94 -25.31 -17.08
N SER A 138 -0.39 -24.46 -16.19
CA SER A 138 -0.70 -24.49 -14.75
C SER A 138 -1.02 -23.14 -14.12
N PHE A 139 -1.57 -22.19 -14.87
CA PHE A 139 -1.94 -20.87 -14.33
C PHE A 139 -3.22 -20.88 -13.48
N PRO A 140 -3.42 -19.85 -12.64
CA PRO A 140 -4.70 -19.62 -11.98
C PRO A 140 -5.78 -19.26 -13.02
N LEU A 141 -6.36 -20.28 -13.66
CA LEU A 141 -7.56 -20.14 -14.49
C LEU A 141 -8.81 -20.05 -13.60
#